data_AF-A0A2P8W5H6-F1
#
_entry.id   AF-A0A2P8W5H6-F1
#
_cell.length_a   1.000
_cell.length_b   1.000
_cell.length_c   1.000
_cell.angle_alpha   90.00
_cell.angle_beta   90.00
_cell.angle_gamma   90.00
#
_symmetry.space_group_name_H-M   'P 1'
#
loop_
_entity.id
_entity.type
_entity.pdbx_description
1 polymer ?
#
loop_
_entity_poly.entity_id
_entity_poly.type
_entity_poly.pdbx_seq_one_letter_code
_entity_poly.pdbx_strand_id
1 'polypeptide(L)'
;VEVYGDKGALVLGSSNLKDYVHGFQLFGSQDNEPLTELVIPDRLEFPKTYADGRIAPFIRVVNHWVECIDTRTPKAPSIREGVASQKLMDLTHQAHAMGAWITVPSQ
;
A
#
# COMPACT_ATOMS: atom_id res chain seq x y z
N VAL A 1 7.13 -3.66 -3.46
CA VAL A 1 6.33 -2.89 -4.45
C VAL A 1 7.29 -2.01 -5.20
N GLU A 2 7.17 -1.94 -6.51
CA GLU A 2 8.05 -1.17 -7.38
C GLU A 2 7.18 -0.29 -8.27
N VAL A 3 7.54 0.98 -8.40
CA VAL A 3 6.83 1.97 -9.20
C VAL A 3 7.84 2.61 -10.14
N TYR A 4 7.56 2.57 -11.43
CA TYR A 4 8.40 3.14 -12.48
C TYR A 4 7.67 4.29 -13.16
N GLY A 5 8.34 5.44 -13.25
CA GLY A 5 7.87 6.62 -13.96
C GLY A 5 8.82 6.99 -15.09
N ASP A 6 8.46 8.03 -15.84
CA ASP A 6 9.26 8.60 -16.92
C ASP A 6 10.60 9.19 -16.44
N LYS A 7 10.67 9.67 -15.19
CA LYS A 7 11.84 10.34 -14.61
C LYS A 7 12.56 9.57 -13.52
N GLY A 8 12.10 8.38 -13.16
CA GLY A 8 12.68 7.65 -12.03
C GLY A 8 11.87 6.45 -11.57
N ALA A 9 12.33 5.86 -10.46
CA ALA A 9 11.71 4.69 -9.85
C ALA A 9 11.68 4.79 -8.33
N LEU A 10 10.69 4.13 -7.72
CA LEU A 10 10.59 3.90 -6.29
C LEU A 10 10.45 2.40 -6.02
N VAL A 11 11.24 1.89 -5.09
CA VAL A 11 11.23 0.48 -4.67
C VAL A 11 11.02 0.44 -3.16
N LEU A 12 9.89 -0.12 -2.73
CA LEU A 12 9.62 -0.45 -1.34
C LEU A 12 9.84 -1.96 -1.15
N GLY A 13 10.86 -2.32 -0.37
CA GLY A 13 11.26 -3.71 -0.15
C GLY A 13 11.83 -3.94 1.24
N SER A 14 11.92 -5.21 1.66
CA SER A 14 12.56 -5.62 2.91
C SER A 14 13.54 -6.75 2.61
N SER A 15 14.74 -6.68 3.19
CA SER A 15 15.72 -7.77 3.14
C SER A 15 15.34 -8.94 4.07
N ASN A 16 14.38 -8.71 4.98
CA ASN A 16 13.83 -9.73 5.88
C ASN A 16 12.34 -9.95 5.60
N LEU A 17 12.04 -10.89 4.70
CA LEU A 17 10.65 -11.22 4.32
C LEU A 17 9.84 -11.94 5.42
N LYS A 18 10.48 -12.35 6.53
CA LYS A 18 9.80 -12.99 7.66
C LYS A 18 9.13 -11.98 8.58
N ASP A 19 9.67 -10.77 8.64
CA ASP A 19 9.06 -9.65 9.36
C ASP A 19 8.31 -8.77 8.34
N TYR A 20 7.00 -8.94 8.29
CA TYR A 20 6.13 -8.19 7.38
C TYR A 20 5.74 -6.82 7.96
N VAL A 21 6.27 -6.45 9.12
CA VAL A 21 6.02 -5.14 9.74
C VAL A 21 7.28 -4.28 9.78
N HIS A 22 8.43 -4.86 10.11
CA HIS A 22 9.69 -4.12 10.24
C HIS A 22 10.68 -4.46 9.12
N GLY A 23 11.66 -3.56 8.91
CA GLY A 23 12.76 -3.78 7.97
C GLY A 23 12.46 -3.41 6.52
N PHE A 24 11.29 -2.81 6.26
CA PHE A 24 11.04 -2.17 4.97
C PHE A 24 11.88 -0.91 4.83
N GLN A 25 12.55 -0.81 3.68
CA GLN A 25 13.31 0.34 3.24
C GLN A 25 12.69 0.84 1.94
N LEU A 26 12.72 2.17 1.76
CA LEU A 26 12.32 2.80 0.52
C LEU A 26 13.59 3.19 -0.24
N PHE A 27 13.68 2.80 -1.51
CA PHE A 27 14.74 3.21 -2.41
C PHE A 27 14.15 4.06 -3.53
N GLY A 28 14.93 5.04 -3.98
CA GLY A 28 14.55 5.94 -5.07
C GLY A 28 15.69 6.20 -6.03
N SER A 29 15.32 6.45 -7.28
CA SER A 29 16.22 6.82 -8.38
C SER A 29 15.55 7.92 -9.21
N GLN A 30 16.33 8.89 -9.67
CA GLN A 30 15.91 9.95 -10.59
C GLN A 30 16.99 10.17 -11.66
N ASP A 31 16.60 10.65 -12.84
CA ASP A 31 17.53 11.06 -13.91
C ASP A 31 18.59 10.00 -14.28
N ASN A 32 18.21 8.72 -14.24
CA ASN A 32 19.08 7.55 -14.44
C ASN A 32 20.18 7.33 -13.38
N GLU A 33 20.13 8.02 -12.25
CA GLU A 33 21.02 7.73 -11.12
C GLU A 33 20.67 6.36 -10.48
N PRO A 34 21.63 5.68 -9.84
CA PRO A 34 21.36 4.43 -9.14
C PRO A 34 20.29 4.55 -8.05
N LEU A 35 19.62 3.44 -7.72
CA LEU A 35 18.72 3.38 -6.56
C LEU A 35 19.50 3.65 -5.26
N THR A 36 19.07 4.64 -4.50
CA THR A 36 19.60 4.97 -3.18
C THR A 36 18.50 4.89 -2.13
N GLU A 37 18.86 4.52 -0.90
CA GLU A 37 17.91 4.49 0.22
C GLU A 37 17.41 5.90 0.54
N LEU A 38 16.09 6.03 0.71
CA LEU A 38 15.40 7.26 1.07
C LEU A 38 15.06 7.23 2.56
N VAL A 39 15.45 8.30 3.26
CA VAL A 39 15.14 8.47 4.68
C VAL A 39 13.63 8.68 4.85
N ILE A 40 13.02 7.92 5.76
CA ILE A 40 11.61 8.11 6.13
C ILE A 40 11.50 9.34 7.04
N PRO A 41 10.69 10.36 6.69
CA PRO A 41 10.52 11.53 7.54
C PRO A 41 9.80 11.21 8.86
N ASP A 42 10.26 11.80 9.97
CA ASP A 42 9.68 11.63 11.31
C ASP A 42 8.17 11.88 11.37
N ARG A 43 7.63 12.76 10.52
CA ARG A 43 6.19 13.04 10.44
C ARG A 43 5.33 11.83 10.04
N LEU A 44 5.94 10.79 9.48
CA LEU A 44 5.26 9.56 9.06
C LEU A 44 5.29 8.47 10.15
N GLU A 45 6.14 8.64 11.16
CA GLU A 45 6.30 7.70 12.25
C GLU A 45 5.00 7.51 13.04
N PHE A 46 4.87 6.32 13.63
CA PHE A 46 3.77 6.10 14.56
C PHE A 46 4.07 6.84 15.88
N PRO A 47 3.07 7.54 16.46
CA PRO A 47 3.27 8.21 17.74
C PRO A 47 3.53 7.23 18.89
N LYS A 48 3.15 5.96 18.71
CA LYS A 48 3.38 4.86 19.65
C LYS A 48 3.53 3.54 18.89
N THR A 49 4.52 2.74 19.29
CA THR A 49 4.72 1.36 18.85
C THR A 49 4.37 0.37 19.96
N TYR A 50 4.22 -0.90 19.58
CA TYR A 50 3.77 -1.98 20.45
C TYR A 50 4.66 -3.20 20.23
N ALA A 51 4.69 -4.13 21.20
CA ALA A 51 5.44 -5.38 21.05
C ALA A 51 4.98 -6.19 19.83
N ASP A 52 3.67 -6.18 19.53
CA ASP A 52 3.13 -6.65 18.25
C ASP A 52 3.07 -5.47 17.27
N GLY A 53 3.94 -5.50 16.27
CA GLY A 53 4.06 -4.42 15.29
C GLY A 53 2.79 -4.14 14.48
N ARG A 54 1.83 -5.09 14.42
CA ARG A 54 0.56 -4.91 13.69
C ARG A 54 -0.41 -3.96 14.38
N ILE A 55 -0.24 -3.74 15.68
CA ILE A 55 -1.19 -2.96 16.49
C ILE A 55 -1.19 -1.48 16.07
N ALA A 56 -0.01 -0.90 15.82
CA ALA A 56 0.09 0.51 15.41
C ALA A 56 -0.63 0.79 14.08
N PRO A 57 -0.40 0.03 12.99
CA PRO A 57 -1.17 0.14 11.76
C PRO A 57 -2.67 -0.09 11.93
N PHE A 58 -3.07 -1.11 12.72
CA PHE A 58 -4.48 -1.37 13.01
C PHE A 58 -5.18 -0.17 13.67
N ILE A 59 -4.56 0.41 14.70
CA ILE A 59 -5.08 1.61 15.37
C ILE A 59 -5.21 2.78 14.40
N ARG A 60 -4.25 2.99 13.49
CA ARG A 60 -4.34 4.05 12.47
C ARG A 60 -5.57 3.90 11.57
N VAL A 61 -5.91 2.67 11.17
CA VAL A 61 -7.12 2.39 10.37
C VAL A 61 -8.40 2.66 11.16
N VAL A 62 -8.45 2.24 12.43
CA VAL A 62 -9.61 2.51 13.30
C VAL A 62 -9.79 4.01 13.53
N ASN A 63 -8.71 4.74 13.82
CA ASN A 63 -8.75 6.18 14.02
C ASN A 63 -9.22 6.91 12.76
N HIS A 64 -8.73 6.52 11.58
CA HIS A 64 -9.20 7.07 10.29
C HIS A 64 -10.71 6.89 10.11
N TRP A 65 -11.23 5.71 10.45
CA TRP A 65 -12.66 5.44 10.36
C TRP A 65 -13.49 6.30 11.34
N VAL A 66 -13.05 6.42 12.59
CA VAL A 66 -13.69 7.29 13.59
C VAL A 66 -13.66 8.75 13.15
N GLU A 67 -12.53 9.24 12.63
CA GLU A 67 -12.41 10.60 12.11
C GLU A 67 -13.42 10.86 10.96
N CYS A 68 -13.62 9.88 10.06
CA CYS A 68 -14.62 10.00 8.99
C CYS A 68 -16.05 10.13 9.55
N ILE A 69 -16.36 9.43 10.65
CA ILE A 69 -17.66 9.53 11.34
C ILE A 69 -17.82 10.91 11.97
N ASP A 70 -16.83 11.35 12.75
CA ASP A 70 -16.86 12.62 13.48
C ASP A 70 -17.00 13.82 12.53
N THR A 71 -16.27 13.77 11.40
CA THR A 71 -16.29 14.81 10.36
C THR A 71 -17.45 14.65 9.37
N ARG A 72 -18.23 13.56 9.46
CA ARG A 72 -19.29 13.17 8.50
C ARG A 72 -18.82 13.19 7.05
N THR A 73 -17.52 12.96 6.83
CA THR A 73 -16.89 13.06 5.52
C THR A 73 -16.24 11.72 5.21
N PRO A 74 -16.75 10.95 4.23
CA PRO A 74 -16.12 9.69 3.85
C PRO A 74 -14.77 9.98 3.16
N LYS A 75 -13.70 9.35 3.66
CA LYS A 75 -12.34 9.42 3.09
C LYS A 75 -11.84 8.01 2.77
N ALA A 76 -11.07 7.88 1.69
CA ALA A 76 -10.42 6.61 1.35
C ALA A 76 -9.38 6.20 2.42
N PRO A 77 -9.16 4.90 2.65
CA PRO A 77 -9.89 3.79 2.04
C PRO A 77 -11.30 3.63 2.64
N SER A 78 -12.25 3.26 1.79
CA SER A 78 -13.64 2.96 2.14
C SER A 78 -14.05 1.59 1.59
N ILE A 79 -15.31 1.21 1.78
CA ILE A 79 -15.88 -0.02 1.17
C ILE A 79 -15.77 0.00 -0.36
N ARG A 80 -15.78 1.17 -1.01
CA ARG A 80 -15.71 1.27 -2.48
C ARG A 80 -14.39 0.70 -3.01
N GLU A 81 -13.27 1.07 -2.38
CA GLU A 81 -11.95 0.55 -2.72
C GLU A 81 -11.85 -0.96 -2.46
N GLY A 82 -12.50 -1.45 -1.40
CA GLY A 82 -12.60 -2.88 -1.10
C GLY A 82 -13.35 -3.68 -2.18
N VAL A 83 -14.52 -3.17 -2.62
CA VAL A 83 -15.31 -3.80 -3.70
C VAL A 83 -14.53 -3.77 -5.02
N ALA A 84 -13.86 -2.67 -5.35
CA ALA A 84 -13.03 -2.58 -6.55
C ALA A 84 -11.89 -3.62 -6.50
N SER A 85 -11.24 -3.77 -5.34
CA SER A 85 -10.18 -4.76 -5.13
C SER A 85 -10.70 -6.19 -5.31
N GLN A 86 -11.84 -6.53 -4.71
CA GLN A 86 -12.43 -7.87 -4.84
C GLN A 86 -12.76 -8.19 -6.30
N LYS A 87 -13.37 -7.25 -7.04
CA LYS A 87 -13.67 -7.45 -8.47
C LYS A 87 -12.40 -7.76 -9.29
N LEU A 88 -11.30 -7.05 -9.02
CA LEU A 88 -10.03 -7.33 -9.71
C LEU A 88 -9.46 -8.71 -9.36
N MET A 89 -9.58 -9.13 -8.09
CA MET A 89 -9.18 -10.48 -7.67
C MET A 89 -10.02 -11.55 -8.39
N ASP A 90 -11.34 -11.38 -8.46
CA ASP A 90 -12.25 -12.31 -9.15
C ASP A 90 -11.91 -12.42 -10.64
N LEU A 91 -11.69 -11.28 -11.32
CA LEU A 91 -11.29 -11.25 -12.72
C LEU A 91 -9.92 -11.89 -12.96
N THR A 92 -8.99 -11.73 -12.02
CA THR A 92 -7.67 -12.36 -12.08
C THR A 92 -7.79 -13.88 -11.98
N HIS A 93 -8.62 -14.38 -11.06
CA HIS A 93 -8.91 -15.81 -10.96
C HIS A 93 -9.59 -16.35 -12.23
N GLN A 94 -10.53 -15.60 -12.80
CA GLN A 94 -11.20 -15.96 -14.05
C GLN A 94 -10.20 -16.03 -15.23
N ALA A 95 -9.35 -15.01 -15.39
CA ALA A 95 -8.34 -14.96 -16.43
C ALA A 95 -7.38 -16.15 -16.35
N HIS A 96 -6.96 -16.50 -15.13
CA HIS A 96 -6.12 -17.67 -14.89
C HIS A 96 -6.82 -18.98 -15.29
N ALA A 97 -8.06 -19.19 -14.85
CA ALA A 97 -8.82 -20.40 -15.13
C ALA A 97 -9.11 -20.59 -16.64
N MET A 98 -9.32 -19.49 -17.36
CA MET A 98 -9.60 -19.51 -18.80
C MET A 98 -8.33 -19.51 -19.65
N GLY A 99 -7.16 -19.21 -19.07
CA GLY A 99 -5.92 -19.00 -19.82
C GLY A 99 -6.04 -17.85 -20.82
N ALA A 100 -6.85 -16.84 -20.52
CA ALA A 100 -7.22 -15.79 -21.46
C ALA A 100 -7.20 -14.41 -20.80
N TRP A 101 -7.00 -13.38 -21.62
CA TRP A 101 -7.15 -12.00 -21.21
C TRP A 101 -8.61 -11.68 -20.91
N ILE A 102 -8.87 -11.05 -19.76
CA ILE A 102 -10.18 -10.57 -19.36
C ILE A 102 -10.14 -9.04 -19.24
N THR A 103 -11.08 -8.37 -19.90
CA THR A 103 -11.21 -6.92 -19.83
C THR A 103 -11.79 -6.52 -18.47
N VAL A 104 -11.11 -5.60 -17.77
CA VAL A 104 -11.66 -4.96 -16.57
C VAL A 104 -12.72 -3.95 -17.01
N PRO A 105 -13.98 -4.05 -16.54
CA PRO A 105 -15.02 -3.08 -16.89
C PRO A 105 -14.67 -1.67 -16.39
N SER A 106 -14.99 -0.65 -17.19
CA SER A 106 -14.94 0.74 -16.73
C SER A 106 -15.91 0.95 -15.55
N GLN A 107 -15.48 1.71 -14.55
CA GLN A 107 -16.32 2.10 -13.41
C GLN A 107 -17.33 3.18 -13.76
#